data_AF-A0A651GN93-F1
#
_entry.id   AF-A0A651GN93-F1
#
_cell.length_a   1.000
_cell.length_b   1.000
_cell.length_c   1.000
_cell.angle_alpha   90.00
_cell.angle_beta   90.00
_cell.angle_gamma   90.00
#
_symmetry.space_group_name_H-M   'P 1'
#
loop_
_entity.id
_entity.type
_entity.pdbx_description
1 polymer ?
#
loop_
_entity_poly.entity_id
_entity_poly.type
_entity_poly.pdbx_seq_one_letter_code
_entity_poly.pdbx_strand_id
1 'polypeptide(L)'
;MGAPVLHDLSSALLRETLNQVARDLNLEPLAIPEGELADLHRQEIWQTVYNAVHELLQGPSSGLQQAFYRVDLPENQFREALRHPDPAARLSEFVLKRCLQKAVLRRRFSGPSNT
;
A
#
# COMPACT_ATOMS: atom_id res chain seq x y z
N MET A 1 4.85 -7.19 13.26
CA MET A 1 3.41 -7.44 13.07
C MET A 1 3.11 -7.31 11.58
N GLY A 2 2.42 -8.28 10.97
CA GLY A 2 2.05 -8.23 9.55
C GLY A 2 0.89 -7.26 9.27
N ALA A 3 0.52 -7.08 8.00
CA ALA A 3 -0.55 -6.18 7.58
C ALA A 3 -1.94 -6.82 7.69
N PRO A 4 -2.77 -6.48 8.71
CA PRO A 4 -4.03 -7.17 8.93
C PRO A 4 -5.02 -6.97 7.78
N VAL A 5 -4.89 -5.83 7.08
CA VAL A 5 -5.71 -5.41 5.94
C VAL A 5 -5.57 -6.31 4.71
N LEU A 6 -4.53 -7.15 4.66
CA LEU A 6 -4.33 -8.06 3.54
C LEU A 6 -5.10 -9.38 3.71
N HIS A 7 -5.46 -9.76 4.95
CA HIS A 7 -6.23 -10.98 5.19
C HIS A 7 -7.58 -10.92 4.46
N ASP A 8 -8.02 -12.05 3.93
CA ASP A 8 -9.31 -12.22 3.23
C ASP A 8 -9.47 -11.52 1.87
N LEU A 9 -8.41 -10.89 1.34
CA LEU A 9 -8.44 -10.36 -0.03
C LEU A 9 -8.36 -11.48 -1.07
N SER A 10 -9.28 -11.48 -2.04
CA SER A 10 -9.12 -12.27 -3.27
C SER A 10 -7.81 -11.94 -3.98
N SER A 11 -7.17 -12.92 -4.63
CA SER A 11 -5.88 -12.72 -5.32
C SER A 11 -5.94 -11.60 -6.36
N ALA A 12 -7.08 -11.42 -7.02
CA ALA A 12 -7.28 -10.34 -7.99
C ALA A 12 -7.33 -8.95 -7.32
N LEU A 13 -8.03 -8.81 -6.18
CA LEU A 13 -8.09 -7.53 -5.46
C LEU A 13 -6.74 -7.19 -4.81
N LEU A 14 -6.03 -8.20 -4.30
CA LEU A 14 -4.67 -8.00 -3.83
C LEU A 14 -3.77 -7.51 -4.96
N ARG A 15 -3.86 -8.11 -6.16
CA ARG A 15 -3.09 -7.67 -7.33
C ARG A 15 -3.30 -6.23 -7.70
N GLU A 16 -4.54 -5.80 -7.75
CA GLU A 16 -4.86 -4.38 -7.99
C GLU A 16 -4.34 -3.47 -6.87
N THR A 17 -4.41 -3.93 -5.61
CA THR A 17 -3.90 -3.20 -4.46
C THR A 17 -2.38 -3.02 -4.57
N LEU A 18 -1.62 -4.08 -4.82
CA LEU A 18 -0.16 -4.00 -4.93
C LEU A 18 0.29 -3.23 -6.16
N ASN A 19 -0.41 -3.34 -7.29
CA ASN A 19 -0.17 -2.50 -8.45
C ASN A 19 -0.36 -1.02 -8.12
N GLN A 20 -1.37 -0.70 -7.29
CA GLN A 20 -1.56 0.68 -6.83
C GLN A 20 -0.45 1.13 -5.89
N VAL A 21 0.00 0.28 -4.96
CA VAL A 21 1.14 0.56 -4.07
C VAL A 21 2.39 0.85 -4.88
N ALA A 22 2.72 -0.02 -5.85
CA ALA A 22 3.89 0.14 -6.70
C ALA A 22 3.85 1.47 -7.48
N ARG A 23 2.69 1.84 -8.03
CA ARG A 23 2.51 3.13 -8.72
C ARG A 23 2.65 4.32 -7.79
N ASP A 24 1.98 4.30 -6.63
CA ASP A 24 1.94 5.45 -5.72
C ASP A 24 3.28 5.68 -5.02
N LEU A 25 4.02 4.60 -4.71
CA LEU A 25 5.35 4.66 -4.10
C LEU A 25 6.50 4.64 -5.12
N ASN A 26 6.20 4.59 -6.42
CA ASN A 26 7.20 4.49 -7.50
C ASN A 26 8.16 3.29 -7.32
N LEU A 27 7.60 2.13 -7.01
CA LEU A 27 8.31 0.86 -6.86
C LEU A 27 8.16 0.02 -8.14
N GLU A 28 9.08 -0.92 -8.32
CA GLU A 28 8.88 -2.00 -9.27
C GLU A 28 7.61 -2.81 -8.92
N PRO A 29 6.89 -3.33 -9.93
CA PRO A 29 5.70 -4.14 -9.68
C PRO A 29 6.01 -5.32 -8.77
N LEU A 30 5.28 -5.42 -7.66
CA LEU A 30 5.43 -6.53 -6.72
C LEU A 30 4.94 -7.81 -7.37
N ALA A 31 5.82 -8.81 -7.46
CA ALA A 31 5.46 -10.13 -7.95
C ALA A 31 4.43 -10.76 -7.00
N ILE A 32 3.30 -11.19 -7.54
CA ILE A 32 2.27 -11.91 -6.78
C ILE A 32 2.26 -13.34 -7.27
N PRO A 33 2.60 -14.30 -6.40
CA PRO A 33 2.49 -15.71 -6.72
C PRO A 33 1.10 -16.05 -7.26
N GLU A 34 1.04 -16.89 -8.30
CA GLU A 34 -0.23 -17.44 -8.76
C GLU A 34 -0.72 -18.48 -7.74
N GLY A 35 -1.93 -18.29 -7.20
CA GLY A 35 -2.55 -19.23 -6.25
C GLY A 35 -3.05 -18.62 -4.94
N GLU A 36 -3.25 -19.47 -3.94
CA GLU A 36 -3.57 -19.05 -2.56
C GLU A 36 -2.37 -18.34 -1.92
N LEU A 37 -2.61 -17.14 -1.39
CA LEU A 37 -1.59 -16.40 -0.66
C LEU A 37 -1.45 -16.96 0.75
N ALA A 38 -0.46 -17.84 0.91
CA ALA A 38 0.05 -18.23 2.21
C ALA A 38 0.51 -17.02 3.04
N ASP A 39 0.48 -17.15 4.37
CA ASP A 39 0.87 -16.08 5.29
C ASP A 39 2.30 -15.59 5.08
N LEU A 40 3.21 -16.46 4.63
CA LEU A 40 4.58 -16.10 4.29
C LEU A 40 4.63 -15.01 3.20
N HIS A 41 3.86 -15.17 2.12
CA HIS A 41 3.77 -14.17 1.05
C HIS A 41 3.19 -12.84 1.54
N ARG A 42 2.26 -12.89 2.51
CA ARG A 42 1.66 -11.67 3.09
C ARG A 42 2.68 -10.91 3.93
N GLN A 43 3.52 -11.63 4.67
CA GLN A 43 4.61 -11.04 5.42
C GLN A 43 5.66 -10.43 4.48
N GLU A 44 6.00 -11.07 3.37
CA GLU A 44 6.94 -10.53 2.37
C GLU A 44 6.40 -9.26 1.70
N ILE A 45 5.11 -9.24 1.35
CA ILE A 45 4.44 -8.04 0.82
C ILE A 45 4.51 -6.92 1.85
N TRP A 46 4.14 -7.19 3.10
CA TRP A 46 4.24 -6.21 4.18
C TRP A 46 5.66 -5.67 4.32
N GLN A 47 6.65 -6.56 4.37
CA GLN A 47 8.04 -6.19 4.55
C GLN A 47 8.55 -5.32 3.40
N THR A 48 8.13 -5.61 2.17
CA THR A 48 8.50 -4.80 1.01
C THR A 48 7.94 -3.38 1.11
N VAL A 49 6.66 -3.24 1.47
CA VAL A 49 6.04 -1.91 1.66
C VAL A 49 6.65 -1.18 2.86
N TYR A 50 6.95 -1.90 3.94
CA TYR A 50 7.65 -1.35 5.10
C TYR A 50 9.02 -0.80 4.71
N ASN A 51 9.84 -1.58 4.00
CA ASN A 51 11.17 -1.15 3.59
C ASN A 51 11.12 0.08 2.68
N ALA A 52 10.22 0.10 1.71
CA ALA A 52 10.03 1.25 0.82
C ALA A 52 9.65 2.53 1.60
N VAL A 53 8.70 2.42 2.54
CA VAL A 53 8.28 3.56 3.39
C VAL A 53 9.41 3.98 4.33
N HIS A 54 10.15 3.03 4.87
CA HIS A 54 11.29 3.30 5.74
C HIS A 54 12.40 4.05 4.98
N GLU A 55 12.73 3.64 3.75
CA GLU A 55 13.68 4.34 2.88
C GLU A 55 13.22 5.77 2.58
N LEU A 56 11.93 5.98 2.27
CA LEU A 56 11.37 7.31 2.06
C LEU A 56 11.48 8.22 3.30
N LEU A 57 11.36 7.65 4.50
CA LEU A 57 11.54 8.38 5.76
C LEU A 57 12.99 8.77 6.04
N GLN A 58 13.96 7.97 5.59
CA GLN A 58 15.39 8.28 5.72
C GLN A 58 15.88 9.27 4.64
N GLY A 59 15.13 9.42 3.56
CA GLY A 59 15.44 10.33 2.46
C GLY A 59 15.04 11.79 2.70
N PRO A 60 15.17 12.65 1.67
CA PRO A 60 14.71 14.03 1.73
C PRO A 60 13.20 14.12 1.98
N SER A 61 12.80 15.07 2.83
CA SER A 61 11.39 15.29 3.21
C SER A 61 10.47 15.57 2.00
N SER A 62 11.01 16.11 0.92
CA SER A 62 10.28 16.34 -0.34
C SER A 62 9.84 15.03 -1.01
N GLY A 63 10.67 13.98 -0.98
CA GLY A 63 10.33 12.67 -1.54
C GLY A 63 9.21 12.00 -0.76
N LEU A 64 9.26 12.10 0.57
CA LEU A 64 8.22 11.61 1.47
C LEU A 64 6.88 12.30 1.17
N GLN A 65 6.83 13.63 1.21
CA GLN A 65 5.60 14.39 0.96
C GLN A 65 4.99 14.09 -0.42
N GLN A 66 5.82 13.98 -1.46
CA GLN A 66 5.35 13.63 -2.80
C GLN A 66 4.76 12.22 -2.87
N ALA A 67 5.39 11.22 -2.24
CA ALA A 67 4.88 9.86 -2.20
C ALA A 67 3.52 9.80 -1.49
N PHE A 68 3.40 10.44 -0.32
CA PHE A 68 2.15 10.44 0.45
C PHE A 68 1.02 11.25 -0.19
N TYR A 69 1.36 12.28 -0.98
CA TYR A 69 0.39 12.96 -1.84
C TYR A 69 -0.16 12.02 -2.92
N ARG A 70 0.68 11.22 -3.60
CA ARG A 70 0.23 10.24 -4.61
C ARG A 70 -0.64 9.14 -3.99
N VAL A 71 -0.26 8.64 -2.82
CA VAL A 71 -1.06 7.68 -2.03
C VAL A 71 -2.43 8.25 -1.65
N ASP A 72 -2.62 9.58 -1.75
CA ASP A 72 -3.80 10.30 -1.27
C ASP A 72 -3.97 10.12 0.24
N LEU A 73 -2.88 10.19 1.02
CA LEU A 73 -2.96 10.08 2.47
C LEU A 73 -3.35 11.44 3.07
N PRO A 74 -4.45 11.55 3.85
CA PRO A 74 -4.82 12.80 4.51
C PRO A 74 -3.71 13.32 5.44
N GLU A 75 -3.49 14.63 5.44
CA GLU A 75 -2.39 15.23 6.19
C GLU A 75 -2.44 14.94 7.69
N ASN A 76 -3.64 14.89 8.27
CA ASN A 76 -3.82 14.53 9.68
C ASN A 76 -3.35 13.09 9.98
N GLN A 77 -3.64 12.13 9.10
CA GLN A 77 -3.18 10.73 9.23
C GLN A 77 -1.67 10.65 9.05
N PHE A 78 -1.11 11.38 8.08
CA PHE A 78 0.34 11.46 7.90
C PHE A 78 1.04 12.00 9.15
N ARG A 79 0.56 13.12 9.71
CA ARG A 79 1.10 13.71 10.94
C ARG A 79 0.92 12.80 12.17
N GLU A 80 -0.20 12.07 12.26
CA GLU A 80 -0.42 11.06 13.30
C GLU A 80 0.63 9.95 13.21
N ALA A 81 0.86 9.41 12.01
CA ALA A 81 1.79 8.31 11.80
C ALA A 81 3.24 8.72 12.14
N LEU A 82 3.64 9.96 11.83
CA LEU A 82 4.96 10.47 12.20
C LEU A 82 5.20 10.58 13.72
N ARG A 83 4.14 10.57 14.54
CA ARG A 83 4.23 10.58 16.01
C ARG A 83 4.23 9.18 16.62
N HIS A 84 4.03 8.14 15.82
CA HIS A 84 4.00 6.77 16.28
C HIS A 84 5.41 6.31 16.69
N PRO A 85 5.58 5.39 17.67
CA PRO A 85 6.89 4.84 18.02
C PRO A 85 7.62 4.18 16.85
N ASP A 86 6.85 3.69 15.88
CA ASP A 86 7.33 3.17 14.60
C ASP A 86 6.55 3.86 13.45
N PRO A 87 7.06 5.00 12.94
CA PRO A 87 6.40 5.74 11.86
C PRO A 87 6.33 4.95 10.56
N ALA A 88 7.34 4.13 10.27
CA ALA A 88 7.41 3.35 9.04
C ALA A 88 6.27 2.32 9.02
N ALA A 89 6.10 1.53 10.09
CA ALA A 89 5.01 0.58 10.18
C ALA A 89 3.64 1.26 10.08
N ARG A 90 3.44 2.38 10.79
CA ARG A 90 2.14 3.07 10.77
C ARG A 90 1.80 3.65 9.40
N LEU A 91 2.78 4.24 8.72
CA LEU A 91 2.61 4.74 7.36
C LEU A 91 2.37 3.60 6.37
N SER A 92 3.08 2.48 6.46
CA SER A 92 2.85 1.31 5.59
C SER A 92 1.44 0.74 5.73
N GLU A 93 0.90 0.72 6.96
CA GLU A 93 -0.48 0.32 7.22
C GLU A 93 -1.46 1.25 6.49
N PHE A 94 -1.23 2.56 6.56
CA PHE A 94 -2.06 3.56 5.89
C PHE A 94 -1.93 3.50 4.37
N VAL A 95 -0.73 3.30 3.83
CA VAL A 95 -0.52 3.08 2.39
C VAL A 95 -1.35 1.90 1.91
N LEU A 96 -1.22 0.73 2.55
CA LEU A 96 -1.95 -0.46 2.16
C LEU A 96 -3.46 -0.26 2.22
N LYS A 97 -3.97 0.39 3.28
CA LYS A 97 -5.39 0.72 3.42
C LYS A 97 -5.88 1.65 2.31
N ARG A 98 -5.16 2.73 2.00
CA ARG A 98 -5.57 3.69 0.95
C ARG A 98 -5.49 3.06 -0.44
N CYS A 99 -4.43 2.31 -0.74
CA CYS A 99 -4.31 1.61 -2.01
C CYS A 99 -5.40 0.54 -2.19
N LEU A 100 -5.77 -0.19 -1.12
CA LEU A 100 -6.90 -1.12 -1.14
C LEU A 100 -8.22 -0.39 -1.41
N GLN A 101 -8.47 0.73 -0.71
CA GLN A 101 -9.68 1.54 -0.95
C GLN A 101 -9.77 1.99 -2.42
N LYS A 102 -8.66 2.47 -3.00
CA LYS A 102 -8.60 2.86 -4.43
C LYS A 102 -8.87 1.68 -5.36
N ALA A 103 -8.38 0.48 -5.05
CA ALA A 103 -8.64 -0.73 -5.83
C ALA A 103 -10.12 -1.14 -5.76
N VAL A 104 -10.70 -1.19 -4.55
CA VAL A 104 -12.12 -1.50 -4.33
C VAL A 104 -13.03 -0.48 -5.04
N LEU A 105 -12.74 0.82 -4.91
CA LEU A 105 -13.51 1.87 -5.56
C LEU A 105 -13.46 1.75 -7.09
N ARG A 106 -12.28 1.49 -7.66
CA ARG A 106 -12.17 1.23 -9.10
C ARG A 106 -13.00 0.03 -9.52
N ARG A 107 -12.94 -1.11 -8.82
CA ARG A 107 -13.83 -2.24 -9.14
C ARG A 107 -15.31 -1.91 -9.09
N ARG A 108 -15.73 -1.13 -8.08
CA ARG A 108 -17.14 -0.79 -7.89
C ARG A 108 -17.65 0.20 -8.93
N PHE A 109 -16.81 1.11 -9.41
CA PHE A 109 -17.20 2.21 -10.30
C PHE A 109 -16.64 2.12 -11.72
N SER A 110 -15.77 1.14 -12.00
CA SER A 110 -15.52 0.63 -13.34
C SER A 110 -16.76 -0.17 -13.76
N GLY A 111 -17.82 0.53 -14.17
CA GLY A 111 -18.96 -0.11 -14.83
C GLY A 111 -18.51 -0.89 -16.07
N PRO A 112 -19.36 -1.75 -16.65
CA PRO A 112 -19.03 -2.42 -17.90
C PRO A 112 -18.63 -1.37 -18.92
N SER A 113 -17.38 -1.41 -19.37
CA SER A 113 -16.96 -0.69 -20.56
C SER A 113 -17.93 -1.13 -21.66
N ASN A 114 -18.78 -0.22 -22.15
CA ASN A 114 -19.60 -0.46 -23.34
C ASN A 114 -18.65 -0.88 -24.47
N THR A 115 -18.64 -2.19 -24.75
CA THR A 115 -18.29 -2.76 -26.06
C THR A 115 -19.37 -2.42 -27.06
#